data_AF-A0AA38LHL3-F1
#
_entry.id   AF-A0AA38LHL3-F1
#
_cell.length_a   1.000
_cell.length_b   1.000
_cell.length_c   1.000
_cell.angle_alpha   90.00
_cell.angle_beta   90.00
_cell.angle_gamma   90.00
#
_symmetry.space_group_name_H-M   'P 1'
#
loop_
_entity.id
_entity.type
_entity.pdbx_description
1 polymer ?
#
loop_
_entity_poly.entity_id
_entity_poly.type
_entity_poly.pdbx_seq_one_letter_code
_entity_poly.pdbx_strand_id
1 'polypeptide(L)' 'MFPKALVHFQQNVGNENVVAIAGLSSQFPRVQTITDSLFAANPPLSDSVLSKAFRITV' A
#
# COMPACT_ATOMS: atom_id res chain seq x y z
N MET A 1 -3.32 -16.12 -4.55
CA MET A 1 -3.72 -15.45 -5.81
C MET A 1 -4.51 -14.22 -5.43
N PHE A 2 -4.15 -13.06 -5.99
CA PHE A 2 -4.84 -11.80 -5.74
C PHE A 2 -5.37 -11.28 -7.07
N PRO A 3 -6.67 -10.97 -7.18
CA PRO A 3 -7.20 -10.35 -8.40
C PRO A 3 -6.50 -9.00 -8.66
N LYS A 4 -6.35 -8.65 -9.94
CA LYS A 4 -5.69 -7.40 -10.35
C LYS A 4 -6.41 -6.19 -9.74
N ALA A 5 -5.63 -5.20 -9.30
CA ALA A 5 -6.09 -3.95 -8.69
C ALA A 5 -6.88 -4.08 -7.37
N LEU A 6 -6.90 -5.26 -6.75
CA LEU A 6 -7.43 -5.40 -5.38
C LEU A 6 -6.35 -5.19 -4.33
N VAL A 7 -6.73 -4.49 -3.27
CA VAL A 7 -5.89 -4.30 -2.09
C VAL A 7 -5.60 -5.65 -1.44
N HIS A 8 -4.34 -5.89 -1.13
CA HIS A 8 -3.86 -7.05 -0.38
C HIS A 8 -2.65 -6.64 0.45
N PHE A 9 -2.32 -7.44 1.47
CA PHE A 9 -1.19 -7.21 2.37
C PHE A 9 -0.56 -8.54 2.79
N GLN A 10 0.67 -8.48 3.29
CA GLN A 10 1.35 -9.61 3.91
C GLN A 10 1.75 -9.22 5.33
N GLN A 11 1.60 -10.15 6.27
CA GLN A 11 2.03 -9.98 7.66
C GLN A 11 2.75 -11.25 8.11
N ASN A 12 3.98 -11.10 8.62
CA ASN A 12 4.66 -12.18 9.33
C ASN A 12 4.10 -12.25 10.76
N VAL A 13 3.49 -13.39 11.12
CA VAL A 13 2.93 -13.64 12.46
C VAL A 13 3.80 -14.57 13.30
N GLY A 14 4.94 -15.03 12.76
CA GLY A 14 5.95 -15.81 13.48
C GLY A 14 7.04 -14.94 14.08
N ASN A 15 7.97 -15.58 14.81
CA ASN A 15 9.09 -14.89 15.47
C ASN A 15 10.38 -14.89 14.64
N GLU A 16 10.40 -15.62 13.53
CA GLU A 16 11.58 -15.78 12.67
C GLU A 16 11.44 -14.97 11.38
N ASN A 17 12.55 -14.74 10.69
CA ASN A 17 12.56 -14.08 9.38
C ASN A 17 11.92 -14.96 8.30
N VAL A 18 11.06 -14.36 7.47
CA VAL A 18 10.35 -15.07 6.39
C VAL A 18 10.51 -14.30 5.07
N VAL A 19 10.57 -15.05 3.97
CA VAL A 19 10.64 -14.51 2.60
C VAL A 19 9.39 -14.93 1.83
N ALA A 20 8.78 -13.97 1.12
CA ALA A 20 7.70 -14.23 0.17
C ALA A 20 8.21 -14.06 -1.26
N ILE A 21 7.91 -15.03 -2.13
CA ILE A 21 8.20 -14.99 -3.56
C ILE A 21 6.86 -14.90 -4.29
N ALA A 22 6.66 -13.84 -5.08
CA ALA A 22 5.42 -13.59 -5.82
C ALA A 22 5.66 -13.55 -7.34
N GLY A 23 4.82 -14.25 -8.09
CA GLY A 23 4.76 -14.18 -9.55
C GLY A 23 3.68 -13.21 -10.02
N LEU A 24 4.01 -12.33 -10.97
CA LEU A 24 3.08 -11.36 -11.55
C LEU A 24 2.87 -11.66 -13.03
N SER A 25 1.61 -11.65 -13.49
CA SER A 25 1.25 -12.03 -14.87
C SER A 25 1.43 -10.88 -15.89
N SER A 26 2.31 -9.93 -15.62
CA SER A 26 2.60 -8.77 -16.47
C SER A 26 4.08 -8.45 -16.36
N GLN A 27 4.71 -8.06 -17.48
CA GLN A 27 6.09 -7.55 -17.52
C GLN A 27 6.19 -6.16 -16.87
N PHE A 28 5.08 -5.42 -16.82
CA PHE A 28 4.96 -4.11 -16.15
C PHE A 28 3.86 -4.15 -15.08
N PRO A 29 4.00 -4.96 -14.03
CA PRO A 29 2.90 -5.25 -13.11
C PRO A 29 2.61 -4.14 -12.10
N ARG A 30 3.33 -2.99 -12.20
CA ARG A 30 3.28 -1.78 -11.35
C ARG A 30 2.61 -1.97 -9.98
N VAL A 31 3.40 -1.85 -8.92
CA VAL A 31 2.88 -1.87 -7.54
C VAL A 31 2.57 -0.45 -7.10
N GLN A 32 1.42 -0.25 -6.46
CA GLN A 32 1.08 1.00 -5.78
C GLN A 32 0.96 0.74 -4.28
N THR A 33 1.94 1.21 -3.52
CA THR A 33 1.89 1.19 -2.06
C THR A 33 0.92 2.26 -1.58
N ILE A 34 -0.12 1.87 -0.85
CA ILE A 34 -1.17 2.79 -0.38
C ILE A 34 -0.58 3.85 0.55
N THR A 35 0.25 3.44 1.53
CA THR A 35 0.87 4.36 2.49
C THR A 35 1.73 5.41 1.79
N ASP A 36 2.57 5.01 0.85
CA ASP A 36 3.42 5.94 0.11
C ASP A 36 2.59 6.89 -0.76
N SER A 37 1.53 6.37 -1.40
CA SER A 37 0.64 7.16 -2.24
C SER A 37 -0.16 8.22 -1.47
N LEU A 38 -0.38 8.02 -0.17
CA LEU A 38 -1.18 8.92 0.67
C LEU A 38 -0.32 9.84 1.53
N PHE A 39 0.73 9.32 2.16
CA PHE A 39 1.49 10.01 3.21
C PHE A 39 2.94 10.35 2.82
N ALA A 40 3.44 9.81 1.70
CA ALA A 40 4.78 10.11 1.18
C ALA A 40 4.75 10.56 -0.30
N ALA A 41 3.59 11.03 -0.77
CA ALA A 41 3.43 11.54 -2.13
C ALA A 41 4.32 12.77 -2.36
N ASN A 42 4.75 12.96 -3.60
CA ASN A 42 5.50 14.15 -4.01
C ASN A 42 4.83 14.81 -5.24
N PRO A 43 4.22 16.00 -5.10
CA PRO A 43 4.11 16.78 -3.85
C PRO A 43 3.22 16.11 -2.79
N PRO A 44 3.36 16.44 -1.49
CA PRO A 44 2.53 15.88 -0.42
C PRO A 44 1.05 16.18 -0.61
N LEU A 45 0.19 15.26 -0.17
CA LEU A 45 -1.25 15.52 -0.10
C LEU A 45 -1.53 16.55 1.00
N SER A 46 -2.56 17.37 0.78
CA SER A 46 -3.01 18.33 1.79
C SER A 46 -3.59 17.62 3.02
N ASP A 47 -3.12 18.03 4.20
CA ASP A 47 -3.63 17.58 5.50
C ASP A 47 -5.15 17.75 5.65
N SER A 48 -5.72 18.81 5.04
CA SER A 48 -7.16 19.03 5.02
C SER A 48 -7.95 17.97 4.23
N VAL A 49 -7.32 17.39 3.19
CA VAL A 49 -7.92 16.30 2.40
C VAL A 49 -7.83 15.00 3.18
N LEU A 50 -6.66 14.73 3.77
CA LEU A 50 -6.43 13.52 4.57
C LEU A 50 -7.36 13.49 5.80
N SER A 51 -7.45 14.58 6.58
CA SER A 51 -8.36 14.66 7.74
C SER A 51 -9.81 14.46 7.37
N LYS A 52 -10.27 15.07 6.27
CA LYS A 52 -11.64 14.89 5.79
C LYS A 52 -11.89 13.43 5.37
N ALA A 53 -10.95 12.79 4.68
CA ALA A 53 -11.08 11.42 4.21
C ALA A 53 -11.07 10.39 5.36
N PHE A 54 -10.15 10.56 6.31
CA PHE A 54 -9.98 9.67 7.46
C PHE A 54 -10.89 10.01 8.64
N ARG A 55 -11.60 11.15 8.59
CA ARG A 55 -12.46 11.66 9.67
C ARG A 55 -11.71 11.82 10.99
N ILE A 56 -10.52 12.39 10.89
CA ILE A 56 -9.65 12.70 12.04
C ILE A 56 -9.39 14.20 12.12
N THR A 57 -8.90 14.66 13.26
CA THR A 57 -8.31 16.00 13.41
C THR A 57 -6.81 15.91 13.10
N VAL A 58 -6.29 16.89 12.37
CA VAL A 58 -4.84 17.06 12.14
C VAL A 58 -4.25 17.84 13.29
#